data_AF-A0A318U634-F1
#
_entry.id   AF-A0A318U634-F1
#
_cell.length_a   1.000
_cell.length_b   1.000
_cell.length_c   1.000
_cell.angle_alpha   90.00
_cell.angle_beta   90.00
_cell.angle_gamma   90.00
#
_symmetry.space_group_name_H-M   'P 1'
#
loop_
_entity.id
_entity.type
_entity.pdbx_description
1 polymer ?
#
loop_
_entity_poly.entity_id
_entity_poly.type
_entity_poly.pdbx_seq_one_letter_code
_entity_poly.pdbx_strand_id
1 'polypeptide(L)' 'MSNKDSQKLIDLAKKTRSVNSSKQEAMDRLVNAGIFDQTGKYTKHYPTLALFSKGK' A
#
# COMPACT_ATOMS: atom_id res chain seq x y z
N MET A 1 -3.72 -24.72 10.80
CA MET A 1 -4.70 -23.80 10.18
C MET A 1 -5.79 -24.63 9.54
N SER A 2 -7.06 -24.31 9.79
CA SER A 2 -8.18 -24.97 9.11
C SER A 2 -8.27 -24.47 7.67
N ASN A 3 -8.74 -25.30 6.73
CA ASN A 3 -9.00 -24.87 5.35
C ASN A 3 -9.86 -23.60 5.27
N LYS A 4 -10.74 -23.39 6.27
CA LYS A 4 -11.60 -22.20 6.38
C LYS A 4 -10.79 -20.92 6.67
N ASP A 5 -9.70 -21.03 7.42
CA ASP A 5 -8.85 -19.89 7.75
C ASP A 5 -7.99 -19.49 6.56
N SER A 6 -7.44 -20.48 5.84
CA SER A 6 -6.71 -20.25 4.59
C SER A 6 -7.60 -19.58 3.53
N GLN A 7 -8.86 -20.02 3.42
CA GLN A 7 -9.81 -19.41 2.47
C GLN A 7 -10.15 -17.97 2.84
N LYS A 8 -10.35 -17.66 4.13
CA LYS A 8 -10.56 -16.29 4.60
C LYS A 8 -9.37 -15.38 4.27
N LEU A 9 -8.15 -15.88 4.42
CA LEU A 9 -6.94 -15.12 4.08
C LEU A 9 -6.85 -14.84 2.58
N ILE A 10 -7.19 -15.83 1.74
CA ILE A 10 -7.24 -15.67 0.28
C ILE A 10 -8.31 -14.65 -0.13
N ASP A 11 -9.49 -14.73 0.46
CA ASP A 11 -10.60 -13.82 0.14
C ASP A 11 -10.30 -12.40 0.63
N LEU A 12 -9.64 -12.25 1.78
CA LEU A 12 -9.16 -10.96 2.27
C LEU A 12 -8.14 -10.38 1.29
N ALA A 13 -7.14 -11.17 0.87
CA ALA A 13 -6.11 -10.73 -0.07
C ALA A 13 -6.69 -10.34 -1.44
N LYS A 14 -7.68 -11.10 -1.94
CA LYS A 14 -8.42 -10.75 -3.17
C LYS A 14 -9.16 -9.43 -2.99
N LYS A 15 -9.86 -9.23 -1.87
CA LYS A 15 -10.59 -7.99 -1.57
C LYS A 15 -9.66 -6.78 -1.54
N THR A 16 -8.46 -6.92 -0.96
CA THR A 16 -7.45 -5.84 -0.95
C THR A 16 -6.84 -5.59 -2.32
N ARG A 17 -6.69 -6.64 -3.15
CA ARG A 17 -6.17 -6.53 -4.52
C ARG A 17 -7.19 -5.90 -5.49
N SER A 18 -8.48 -6.09 -5.26
CA SER A 18 -9.57 -5.55 -6.08
C SER A 18 -9.93 -4.09 -5.78
N VAL A 19 -9.16 -3.40 -4.93
CA VAL A 19 -9.41 -1.99 -4.65
C VAL A 19 -8.97 -1.17 -5.86
N ASN A 20 -9.90 -0.92 -6.77
CA ASN A 20 -9.77 0.05 -7.86
C ASN A 20 -9.83 1.47 -7.28
N SER A 21 -8.80 1.88 -6.55
CA SER A 21 -8.66 3.25 -6.09
C SER A 21 -8.16 4.13 -7.23
N SER A 22 -8.71 5.34 -7.33
CA SER A 22 -8.13 6.35 -8.21
C SER A 22 -6.69 6.67 -7.77
N LYS A 23 -5.87 7.23 -8.67
CA LYS A 23 -4.50 7.66 -8.33
C LYS A 23 -4.48 8.62 -7.13
N GLN A 24 -5.52 9.45 -7.01
CA GLN A 24 -5.72 10.38 -5.89
C GLN A 24 -5.95 9.62 -4.57
N GLU A 25 -6.89 8.68 -4.54
CA GLU A 25 -7.21 7.91 -3.33
C GLU A 25 -6.04 7.02 -2.89
N ALA A 26 -5.27 6.49 -3.86
CA ALA A 26 -4.06 5.75 -3.56
C ALA A 26 -2.99 6.66 -2.92
N MET A 27 -2.82 7.89 -3.45
CA MET A 27 -1.90 8.88 -2.87
C MET A 27 -2.35 9.27 -1.46
N ASP A 28 -3.63 9.58 -1.25
CA ASP A 28 -4.16 9.98 0.05
C ASP A 28 -3.96 8.91 1.12
N ARG A 29 -4.12 7.63 0.76
CA ARG A 29 -3.84 6.51 1.67
C ARG A 29 -2.36 6.43 2.05
N LEU A 30 -1.47 6.68 1.10
CA LEU A 30 -0.02 6.65 1.33
C LEU A 30 0.44 7.87 2.14
N VAL A 31 -0.21 9.02 1.99
CA VAL A 31 0.00 10.21 2.82
C VAL A 31 -0.53 9.98 4.24
N ASN A 32 -1.75 9.45 4.38
CA ASN A 32 -2.34 9.12 5.69
C ASN A 32 -1.55 8.03 6.44
N ALA A 33 -0.94 7.09 5.71
CA ALA A 33 -0.03 6.10 6.28
C ALA A 33 1.34 6.68 6.67
N GLY A 34 1.61 7.96 6.38
CA GLY A 34 2.87 8.62 6.64
C GLY A 34 4.02 8.14 5.76
N ILE A 35 3.72 7.49 4.62
CA ILE A 35 4.72 7.01 3.64
C ILE A 35 5.13 8.15 2.72
N PHE A 36 4.15 8.90 2.22
CA PHE A 36 4.35 10.12 1.44
C PHE A 36 3.99 11.38 2.24
N ASP A 37 4.57 12.51 1.87
CA ASP A 37 4.10 13.83 2.26
C ASP A 37 3.01 14.32 1.29
N GLN A 38 2.34 15.43 1.63
CA GLN A 38 1.31 16.04 0.79
C GLN A 38 1.81 16.48 -0.60
N THR A 39 3.13 16.50 -0.82
CA THR A 39 3.76 16.82 -2.11
C THR A 39 4.11 15.56 -2.93
N GLY A 40 3.83 14.37 -2.41
CA GLY A 40 4.12 13.07 -3.03
C GLY A 40 5.58 12.60 -2.88
N LYS A 41 6.35 13.19 -1.94
CA LYS A 41 7.71 12.73 -1.62
C LYS A 41 7.70 11.82 -0.41
N TYR A 42 8.66 10.89 -0.35
CA TYR A 42 8.78 9.96 0.77
C TYR A 42 9.11 10.68 2.08
N THR A 43 8.43 10.31 3.16
CA THR A 43 8.71 10.87 4.48
C THR A 43 10.05 10.37 5.03
N LYS A 44 10.62 11.11 5.98
CA LYS A 44 11.91 10.82 6.62
C LYS A 44 11.99 9.42 7.26
N HIS A 45 10.84 8.82 7.59
CA HIS A 45 10.74 7.51 8.23
C HIS A 45 10.86 6.35 7.23
N TYR A 46 10.71 6.61 5.93
CA TYR A 46 10.81 5.60 4.88
C TYR A 46 11.83 5.95 3.78
N PRO A 47 13.09 6.25 4.13
CA PRO A 47 14.10 6.64 3.15
C PRO A 47 14.46 5.51 2.18
N THR A 48 14.31 4.25 2.59
CA THR A 48 14.60 3.07 1.78
C THR A 48 13.55 2.81 0.70
N LEU A 49 12.30 3.24 0.90
CA LEU A 49 11.27 3.14 -0.14
C LEU A 49 11.58 4.06 -1.33
N ALA A 50 12.18 5.22 -1.06
CA ALA A 50 12.70 6.12 -2.09
C ALA A 50 13.79 5.47 -2.96
N LEU A 51 14.65 4.63 -2.36
CA LEU A 51 15.69 3.90 -3.08
C LEU A 51 15.12 2.82 -4.00
N PHE A 52 14.11 2.07 -3.54
CA PHE A 52 13.41 1.08 -4.37
C PHE A 52 12.62 1.72 -5.52
N SER A 53 12.09 2.93 -5.34
CA SER A 53 11.41 3.68 -6.41
C SER A 53 12.37 4.13 -7.52
N LYS A 54 13.64 4.41 -7.22
CA LYS A 54 14.65 4.84 -8.20
C LYS A 54 15.33 3.68 -8.93
N GLY A 55 15.11 2.44 -8.50
CA GLY A 55 15.76 1.24 -9.06
C GLY A 55 15.12 0.69 -10.34
N LYS A 56 14.46 1.52 -11.16
CA LYS A 56 13.93 1.14 -12.47
C LYS A 56 14.33 2.13 -13.54
#